data_AF-A0A3D1IH11-F1
#
_entry.id   AF-A0A3D1IH11-F1
#
_cell.length_a   1.000
_cell.length_b   1.000
_cell.length_c   1.000
_cell.angle_alpha   90.00
_cell.angle_beta   90.00
_cell.angle_gamma   90.00
#
_symmetry.space_group_name_H-M   'P 1'
#
loop_
_entity.id
_entity.type
_entity.pdbx_description
1 polymer ?
#
loop_
_entity_poly.entity_id
_entity_poly.type
_entity_poly.pdbx_seq_one_letter_code
_entity_poly.pdbx_strand_id
1 'polypeptide(L)'
;MQSPNNQAVVDARVARTTGLAITWTHYRGPGAITFDPMSISVEGGRGGEATTTVSFAEPGTHILRGYADDSIHTTPIDVTVTVK
;
A
#
# COMPACT_ATOMS: atom_id res chain seq x y z
N MET A 1 -13.48 -9.17 17.63
CA MET A 1 -12.66 -10.27 17.04
C MET A 1 -12.51 -9.94 15.57
N GLN A 2 -11.41 -9.28 15.17
CA GLN A 2 -11.16 -8.92 13.78
C GLN A 2 -10.87 -10.19 12.97
N SER A 3 -11.63 -10.40 11.90
CA SER A 3 -11.60 -11.63 11.09
C SER A 3 -10.28 -11.77 10.29
N PRO A 4 -9.74 -12.99 10.12
CA PRO A 4 -8.45 -13.24 9.43
C PRO A 4 -8.41 -12.87 7.94
N ASN A 5 -9.57 -12.54 7.35
CA ASN A 5 -9.73 -12.43 5.90
C ASN A 5 -9.35 -11.06 5.32
N ASN A 6 -8.96 -10.08 6.14
CA ASN A 6 -8.46 -8.79 5.64
C ASN A 6 -6.95 -8.82 5.31
N GLN A 7 -6.27 -9.93 5.61
CA GLN A 7 -4.84 -10.16 5.34
C GLN A 7 -4.55 -10.62 3.89
N ALA A 8 -5.56 -10.91 3.07
CA ALA A 8 -5.31 -11.34 1.68
C ALA A 8 -4.72 -10.22 0.79
N VAL A 9 -4.86 -8.96 1.22
CA VAL A 9 -4.36 -7.78 0.49
C VAL A 9 -2.99 -7.32 0.99
N VAL A 10 -2.61 -7.70 2.20
CA VAL A 10 -1.41 -7.20 2.89
C VAL A 10 -0.43 -8.35 3.10
N ASP A 11 0.80 -8.20 2.63
CA ASP A 11 1.84 -9.17 2.96
C ASP A 11 2.38 -8.88 4.37
N ALA A 12 1.68 -9.43 5.38
CA ALA A 12 2.07 -9.29 6.78
C ALA A 12 3.49 -9.82 7.07
N ARG A 13 4.11 -10.61 6.17
CA ARG A 13 5.51 -11.03 6.32
C ARG A 13 6.46 -9.86 6.16
N VAL A 14 6.11 -8.86 5.36
CA VAL A 14 6.90 -7.64 5.16
C VAL A 14 6.94 -6.81 6.44
N ALA A 15 5.87 -6.81 7.25
CA ALA A 15 5.86 -6.13 8.54
C ALA A 15 6.70 -6.84 9.62
N ARG A 16 6.97 -8.14 9.50
CA ARG A 16 7.66 -8.92 10.56
C ARG A 16 9.10 -8.50 10.81
N THR A 17 9.75 -7.90 9.82
CA THR A 17 11.15 -7.51 9.93
C THR A 17 11.32 -6.22 10.73
N THR A 18 10.39 -5.27 10.59
CA THR A 18 10.53 -3.91 11.16
C THR A 18 9.39 -3.49 12.09
N GLY A 19 8.33 -4.29 12.19
CA GLY A 19 7.15 -4.01 13.02
C GLY A 19 6.07 -3.16 12.33
N LEU A 20 6.31 -2.67 11.11
CA LEU A 20 5.34 -1.91 10.31
C LEU A 20 5.64 -2.08 8.82
N ALA A 21 4.61 -2.31 8.00
CA ALA A 21 4.73 -2.29 6.55
C ALA A 21 3.55 -1.58 5.88
N ILE A 22 3.75 -1.14 4.63
CA ILE A 22 2.70 -0.63 3.76
C ILE A 22 2.58 -1.53 2.54
N THR A 23 1.34 -1.94 2.20
CA THR A 23 1.02 -2.59 0.91
C THR A 23 0.07 -1.71 0.09
N TRP A 24 0.43 -1.44 -1.16
CA TRP A 24 -0.34 -0.62 -2.09
C TRP A 24 -1.24 -1.44 -3.00
N THR A 25 -2.38 -0.87 -3.38
CA THR A 25 -3.34 -1.47 -4.31
C THR A 25 -3.96 -0.44 -5.25
N HIS A 26 -4.31 -0.89 -6.46
CA HIS A 26 -5.19 -0.12 -7.34
C HIS A 26 -6.62 -0.21 -6.79
N TYR A 27 -7.16 0.88 -6.26
CA TYR A 27 -8.49 0.89 -5.68
C TYR A 27 -9.56 1.28 -6.71
N ARG A 28 -9.36 2.38 -7.44
CA ARG A 28 -10.26 2.84 -8.52
C ARG A 28 -9.45 3.55 -9.60
N GLY A 29 -9.92 3.48 -10.84
CA GLY A 29 -9.30 4.18 -11.97
C GLY A 29 -9.35 3.35 -13.25
N PRO A 30 -9.09 3.98 -14.41
CA PRO A 30 -8.98 3.28 -15.68
C PRO A 30 -7.66 2.49 -15.78
N GLY A 31 -7.61 1.49 -16.67
CA GLY A 31 -6.38 0.76 -16.97
C GLY A 31 -5.71 0.02 -15.81
N ALA A 32 -4.55 -0.56 -16.12
CA ALA A 32 -3.69 -1.22 -15.14
C ALA A 32 -2.78 -0.20 -14.44
N ILE A 33 -2.46 -0.47 -13.17
CA ILE A 33 -1.48 0.26 -12.37
C ILE A 33 -0.48 -0.73 -11.80
N THR A 34 0.81 -0.41 -11.89
CA THR A 34 1.88 -1.20 -11.27
C THR A 34 2.60 -0.40 -10.20
N PHE A 35 2.93 -1.06 -9.09
CA PHE A 35 3.67 -0.51 -7.97
C PHE A 35 5.01 -1.22 -7.86
N ASP A 36 6.09 -0.44 -7.72
CA ASP A 36 7.45 -0.97 -7.57
C ASP A 36 8.19 -0.25 -6.44
N PRO A 37 8.35 -0.88 -5.26
CA PRO A 37 7.71 -2.13 -4.83
C PRO A 37 6.25 -1.93 -4.37
N MET A 38 5.44 -2.99 -4.45
CA MET A 38 4.04 -2.98 -3.96
C MET A 38 3.93 -3.04 -2.43
N SER A 39 4.85 -3.73 -1.76
CA SER A 39 4.89 -3.87 -0.30
C SER A 39 6.26 -3.44 0.23
N ILE A 40 6.27 -2.61 1.28
CA ILE A 40 7.47 -1.97 1.82
C ILE A 40 7.48 -2.08 3.34
N SER A 41 8.57 -2.60 3.92
CA SER A 41 8.82 -2.53 5.36
C SER A 41 9.22 -1.10 5.73
N VAL A 42 8.67 -0.55 6.81
CA VAL A 42 9.05 0.76 7.33
C VAL A 42 10.10 0.56 8.42
N GLU A 43 11.34 0.99 8.21
CA GLU A 43 12.42 0.86 9.19
C GLU A 43 12.23 1.82 10.39
N GLY A 44 12.38 1.29 11.61
CA GLY A 44 12.20 2.05 12.85
C GLY A 44 13.32 3.07 13.08
N GLY A 45 13.14 4.30 12.58
CA GLY A 45 14.08 5.41 12.73
C GLY A 45 13.55 6.71 12.10
N ARG A 46 14.35 7.78 12.08
CA ARG A 46 13.97 9.16 11.67
C ARG A 46 13.39 9.24 10.24
N GLY A 47 12.11 8.94 10.07
CA GLY A 47 11.36 9.29 8.86
C GLY A 47 9.97 8.67 8.75
N GLY A 48 9.78 7.41 9.16
CA GLY A 48 8.50 6.72 8.96
C GLY A 48 8.06 6.69 7.49
N GLU A 49 9.02 6.74 6.57
CA GLU A 49 8.78 6.92 5.14
C GLU A 49 8.84 5.58 4.41
N ALA A 50 7.94 5.40 3.45
CA ALA A 50 7.93 4.29 2.52
C ALA A 50 7.65 4.85 1.12
N THR A 51 8.52 4.51 0.17
CA THR A 51 8.47 5.05 -1.18
C THR A 51 8.21 3.94 -2.18
N THR A 52 7.25 4.17 -3.08
CA THR A 52 6.94 3.27 -4.21
C THR A 52 6.90 4.09 -5.50
N THR A 53 7.30 3.48 -6.60
CA THR A 53 7.08 4.03 -7.94
C THR A 53 5.79 3.48 -8.51
N VAL A 54 4.94 4.36 -9.05
CA VAL A 54 3.64 3.98 -9.63
C VAL A 54 3.62 4.31 -11.12
N SER A 55 3.23 3.34 -11.94
CA SER A 55 3.03 3.53 -13.38
C SER A 55 1.57 3.29 -13.77
N PHE A 56 1.02 4.15 -14.62
CA PHE A 56 -0.38 4.13 -15.04
C PHE A 56 -0.45 3.84 -16.54
N ALA A 57 -1.25 2.85 -16.93
CA ALA A 57 -1.42 2.50 -18.34
C ALA A 57 -2.33 3.49 -19.10
N GLU A 58 -3.22 4.19 -18.41
CA GLU A 58 -4.23 5.06 -19.01
C GLU A 58 -4.31 6.41 -18.27
N PRO A 59 -4.56 7.52 -19.00
CA PRO A 59 -4.86 8.81 -18.39
C PRO A 59 -6.20 8.76 -17.65
N GLY A 60 -6.38 9.65 -16.67
CA GLY A 60 -7.59 9.73 -15.87
C GLY A 60 -7.31 9.93 -14.38
N THR A 61 -8.39 9.90 -13.59
CA THR A 61 -8.33 9.98 -12.12
C THR A 61 -8.26 8.58 -11.53
N HIS A 62 -7.22 8.35 -10.72
CA HIS A 62 -6.92 7.10 -10.06
C HIS A 62 -6.94 7.29 -8.55
N ILE A 63 -7.46 6.31 -7.81
CA ILE A 63 -7.37 6.22 -6.37
C ILE A 63 -6.50 5.00 -6.04
N LEU A 64 -5.36 5.28 -5.40
CA LEU A 64 -4.45 4.28 -4.87
C LEU A 64 -4.78 4.09 -3.40
N ARG A 65 -4.81 2.84 -2.92
CA ARG A 65 -5.00 2.55 -1.51
C ARG A 65 -3.79 1.86 -0.92
N GLY A 66 -3.18 2.47 0.09
CA GLY A 66 -2.16 1.87 0.93
C GLY A 66 -2.78 1.28 2.18
N TYR A 67 -2.31 0.13 2.64
CA TYR A 67 -2.66 -0.46 3.93
C TYR A 67 -1.41 -0.49 4.80
N ALA A 68 -1.41 0.27 5.89
CA ALA A 68 -0.39 0.20 6.92
C ALA A 68 -0.73 -0.94 7.89
N ASP A 69 0.21 -1.85 8.15
CA ASP A 69 0.01 -3.04 8.97
C ASP A 69 1.17 -3.22 9.95
N ASP A 70 0.85 -3.25 11.24
CA ASP A 70 1.81 -3.43 12.35
C ASP A 70 1.81 -4.85 12.93
N SER A 71 1.27 -5.82 12.19
CA SER A 71 0.94 -7.21 12.56
C SER A 71 -0.28 -7.41 13.47
N ILE A 72 -0.86 -6.36 14.05
CA ILE A 72 -2.04 -6.42 14.91
C ILE A 72 -3.21 -5.64 14.31
N HIS A 73 -2.93 -4.46 13.77
CA HIS A 73 -3.88 -3.55 13.15
C HIS A 73 -3.49 -3.28 11.71
N THR A 74 -4.52 -3.16 10.87
CA THR A 74 -4.39 -2.70 9.49
C THR A 74 -5.20 -1.42 9.32
N THR A 75 -4.57 -0.35 8.83
CA THR A 75 -5.21 0.95 8.60
C THR A 75 -5.05 1.37 7.14
N PRO A 76 -6.15 1.67 6.40
CA PRO A 76 -6.06 2.12 5.02
C PRO A 76 -5.78 3.63 4.89
N ILE A 77 -5.13 4.03 3.80
CA ILE A 77 -5.02 5.41 3.32
C ILE A 77 -5.29 5.46 1.81
N ASP A 78 -6.06 6.46 1.37
CA ASP A 78 -6.36 6.69 -0.05
C ASP A 78 -5.57 7.90 -0.58
N VAL A 79 -4.98 7.75 -1.76
CA VAL A 79 -4.26 8.79 -2.49
C VAL A 79 -4.89 8.96 -3.87
N THR A 80 -5.32 10.17 -4.20
CA THR A 80 -5.90 10.49 -5.51
C THR A 80 -4.84 11.08 -6.43
N VAL A 81 -4.68 10.50 -7.62
CA VAL A 81 -3.73 10.94 -8.65
C VAL A 81 -4.49 11.21 -9.94
N THR A 82 -4.17 12.32 -10.61
CA THR A 82 -4.71 12.65 -11.94
C THR A 82 -3.58 12.60 -12.96
N VAL A 83 -3.69 11.68 -13.92
CA VAL A 83 -2.77 11.52 -15.04
C VAL A 83 -3.38 12.15 -16.28
N LYS A 84 -2.62 12.96 -17.02
CA LYS A 84 -3.05 13.67 -18.23
C LYS A 84 -2.51 13.00 -19.48
#